data_AF-C6M4A5-F1
#
_entry.id   AF-C6M4A5-F1
#
_cell.length_a   1.000
_cell.length_b   1.000
_cell.length_c   1.000
_cell.angle_alpha   90.00
_cell.angle_beta   90.00
_cell.angle_gamma   90.00
#
_symmetry.space_group_name_H-M   'P 1'
#
loop_
_entity.id
_entity.type
_entity.pdbx_description
1 polymer ?
#
loop_
_entity_poly.entity_id
_entity_poly.type
_entity_poly.pdbx_seq_one_letter_code
_entity_poly.pdbx_strand_id
1 'polypeptide(L)' 'MAQYMCGPCGWIYDEDLGDPEHGIAPGTKFDDIPDDWKCPECGVGKEDFYLLDFVI' A
#
# COMPACT_ATOMS: atom_id res chain seq x y z
N MET A 1 -0.99 6.14 10.82
CA MET A 1 0.24 5.59 10.21
C MET A 1 0.39 6.19 8.82
N ALA A 2 1.38 5.77 8.01
CA ALA A 2 1.53 6.29 6.66
C ALA A 2 0.49 5.68 5.71
N GLN A 3 0.14 6.41 4.66
CA GLN A 3 -0.74 5.93 3.59
C GLN A 3 0.00 6.02 2.26
N TYR A 4 -0.21 5.06 1.37
CA TYR A 4 0.45 4.98 0.08
C TYR A 4 -0.58 4.83 -1.02
N MET A 5 -0.50 5.67 -2.06
CA MET A 5 -1.40 5.62 -3.20
C MET A 5 -0.73 4.94 -4.38
N CYS A 6 -1.39 3.93 -4.94
CA CYS A 6 -1.04 3.36 -6.22
C CYS A 6 -1.22 4.42 -7.31
N GLY A 7 -0.14 4.82 -7.97
CA GLY A 7 -0.17 5.83 -9.04
C GLY A 7 -1.10 5.46 -10.20
N PRO A 8 -1.05 4.22 -10.72
CA PRO A 8 -1.86 3.80 -11.86
C PRO A 8 -3.37 3.75 -11.64
N CYS A 9 -3.84 3.28 -10.48
CA CYS A 9 -5.28 3.08 -10.22
C CYS A 9 -5.86 3.94 -9.09
N GLY A 10 -5.02 4.57 -8.27
CA GLY A 10 -5.45 5.39 -7.13
C GLY A 10 -5.83 4.61 -5.87
N TRP A 11 -5.65 3.28 -5.85
CA TRP A 11 -5.89 2.49 -4.63
C TRP A 11 -4.96 2.92 -3.49
N ILE A 12 -5.48 3.00 -2.27
CA ILE A 12 -4.74 3.48 -1.10
C ILE A 12 -4.47 2.31 -0.16
N TYR A 13 -3.18 2.03 0.06
CA TYR A 13 -2.72 1.21 1.16
C TYR A 13 -2.66 2.07 2.42
N ASP A 14 -3.40 1.69 3.46
CA ASP A 14 -3.33 2.32 4.78
C ASP A 14 -2.65 1.35 5.74
N GLU A 15 -1.50 1.75 6.30
CA GLU A 15 -0.75 0.91 7.25
C GLU A 15 -1.58 0.53 8.49
N ASP A 16 -2.52 1.37 8.95
CA ASP A 16 -3.38 1.03 10.10
C ASP A 16 -4.38 -0.07 9.74
N LEU A 17 -4.81 -0.15 8.47
CA LEU A 17 -5.77 -1.17 7.99
C LEU A 17 -5.07 -2.43 7.45
N GLY A 18 -3.87 -2.27 6.90
CA GLY A 18 -3.19 -3.32 6.14
C GLY A 18 -3.97 -3.71 4.88
N ASP A 19 -3.80 -4.96 4.46
CA ASP A 19 -4.57 -5.60 3.39
C ASP A 19 -4.89 -7.06 3.78
N PRO A 20 -5.79 -7.28 4.77
CA PRO A 20 -5.97 -8.60 5.38
C PRO A 20 -6.52 -9.65 4.41
N GLU A 21 -7.27 -9.22 3.40
CA GLU A 21 -7.81 -10.07 2.35
C GLU A 21 -6.72 -10.68 1.47
N HIS A 22 -5.58 -9.98 1.35
CA HIS A 22 -4.40 -10.44 0.60
C HIS A 22 -3.23 -10.81 1.52
N GLY A 23 -3.50 -11.03 2.81
CA GLY A 23 -2.52 -11.57 3.77
C GLY A 23 -1.62 -10.55 4.45
N ILE A 24 -1.91 -9.25 4.33
CA ILE A 24 -1.18 -8.18 5.01
C ILE A 24 -1.97 -7.73 6.24
N ALA A 25 -1.46 -7.98 7.44
CA ALA A 25 -2.18 -7.66 8.67
C ALA A 25 -2.31 -6.13 8.89
N PRO A 26 -3.34 -5.67 9.61
CA PRO A 26 -3.42 -4.28 10.08
C PRO A 26 -2.19 -3.91 10.91
N GLY A 27 -1.68 -2.69 10.73
CA GLY A 27 -0.46 -2.22 11.36
C GLY A 27 0.85 -2.63 10.65
N THR A 28 0.77 -3.33 9.51
CA THR A 28 1.96 -3.67 8.72
C THR A 28 2.45 -2.43 7.98
N LYS A 29 3.72 -2.06 8.17
CA LYS A 29 4.30 -0.95 7.42
C LYS A 29 4.44 -1.29 5.95
N PHE A 30 4.35 -0.30 5.07
CA PHE A 30 4.51 -0.52 3.64
C PHE A 30 5.90 -1.10 3.30
N ASP A 31 6.93 -0.68 4.03
CA ASP A 31 8.30 -1.21 3.89
C ASP A 31 8.40 -2.69 4.27
N ASP A 32 7.58 -3.16 5.21
CA ASP A 32 7.56 -4.55 5.69
C ASP A 32 6.74 -5.50 4.78
N ILE A 33 5.99 -4.97 3.80
CA ILE A 33 5.25 -5.78 2.84
C ILE A 33 6.24 -6.55 1.93
N PRO A 34 6.03 -7.85 1.66
CA PRO A 34 6.86 -8.61 0.71
C PRO A 34 6.94 -7.95 -0.68
N ASP A 35 8.10 -8.03 -1.35
CA ASP A 35 8.30 -7.45 -2.70
C ASP A 35 7.42 -8.09 -3.79
N ASP A 36 6.95 -9.33 -3.57
CA ASP A 36 6.06 -10.03 -4.51
C ASP A 36 4.58 -9.63 -4.35
N TRP A 37 4.24 -8.86 -3.30
CA TRP A 37 2.91 -8.29 -3.16
C TRP A 37 2.64 -7.27 -4.27
N LYS A 38 1.41 -7.29 -4.76
CA LYS A 38 0.95 -6.45 -5.88
C LYS A 38 -0.30 -5.71 -5.46
N CYS A 39 -0.51 -4.54 -6.05
CA CYS A 39 -1.73 -3.77 -5.85
C CYS A 39 -2.95 -4.67 -6.12
N PRO A 40 -3.90 -4.80 -5.17
CA PRO A 40 -5.03 -5.71 -5.32
C PRO A 40 -5.99 -5.31 -6.45
N GLU A 41 -6.03 -4.02 -6.80
CA GLU A 41 -6.90 -3.50 -7.85
C GLU A 41 -6.32 -3.65 -9.27
N CYS A 42 -5.01 -3.47 -9.46
CA CYS A 42 -4.42 -3.40 -10.80
C CYS A 42 -3.18 -4.29 -11.04
N GLY A 43 -2.67 -4.95 -10.00
CA GLY A 43 -1.59 -5.94 -10.11
C GLY A 43 -0.18 -5.36 -10.32
N VAL A 44 0.02 -4.04 -10.21
CA VAL A 44 1.36 -3.42 -10.25
C VAL A 44 2.13 -3.66 -8.94
N GLY A 45 3.44 -3.51 -8.98
CA GLY A 45 4.31 -3.73 -7.82
C GLY A 45 4.32 -2.56 -6.84
N LYS A 46 5.04 -2.73 -5.73
CA LYS A 46 5.24 -1.68 -4.71
C LYS A 46 5.94 -0.42 -5.26
N GLU A 47 6.70 -0.56 -6.35
CA GLU A 47 7.43 0.54 -7.00
C GLU A 47 6.52 1.63 -7.59
N ASP A 48 5.26 1.29 -7.89
CA ASP A 48 4.25 2.20 -8.45
C ASP A 48 3.46 2.96 -7.37
N PHE A 49 3.81 2.82 -6.09
CA PHE A 49 3.15 3.48 -4.96
C PHE A 49 3.89 4.75 -4.53
N TYR A 50 3.11 5.77 -4.19
CA TYR A 50 3.61 7.05 -3.68
C TYR A 50 3.12 7.29 -2.26
N LEU A 51 4.03 7.66 -1.37
CA LEU A 51 3.69 8.07 0.00
C LEU A 51 2.78 9.31 -0.05
N LEU A 52 1.61 9.20 0.57
CA LEU A 52 0.72 10.32 0.82
C LEU A 52 1.17 11.04 2.09
N ASP A 53 2.12 11.95 1.91
CA ASP A 53 2.54 12.90 2.94
C ASP A 53 1.81 14.24 2.70
N PHE A 54 0.72 14.47 3.43
CA PHE A 54 -0.01 15.74 3.37
C PHE A 54 0.71 16.80 4.21
N VAL A 55 1.82 17.34 3.71
CA VAL A 55 2.37 18.60 4.22
C VAL A 55 1.70 19.73 3.43
N ILE A 56 0.68 20.32 4.04
CA ILE A 56 0.07 21.58 3.61
C ILE A 56 0.85 22.75 4.20
#